data_AF-A0A803KZ27-F1
#
_entry.id   AF-A0A803KZ27-F1
#
_cell.length_a   1.000
_cell.length_b   1.000
_cell.length_c   1.000
_cell.angle_alpha   90.00
_cell.angle_beta   90.00
_cell.angle_gamma   90.00
#
_symmetry.space_group_name_H-M   'P 1'
#
loop_
_entity.id
_entity.type
_entity.pdbx_description
1 polymer ?
#
loop_
_entity_poly.entity_id
_entity_poly.type
_entity_poly.pdbx_seq_one_letter_code
_entity_poly.pdbx_strand_id
1 'polypeptide(L)'
;MSSVDVLVLGFANLVADGISMGFGDYLSSSTEKEMASKERDVTQWEVDNHGLSQITNLVKRYQELGMDPQDANTVVEIFSKYKNIMVDEKMMGQKGIMPPDQEEKPWKSGLVTFTSFLVFGCAPLLSFIILIPFTNNDTIKFIGACILSVLALTLLGLAKAKISGGSYTLSALMTVSNGVIAAAVAYAIGWSLRNLAGLEEP
;
A
#
# COMPACT_ATOMS: atom_id res chain seq x y z
N MET A 1 8.72 -32.49 -9.18
CA MET A 1 9.04 -31.24 -9.90
C MET A 1 10.52 -30.99 -9.75
N SER A 2 11.22 -30.69 -10.85
CA SER A 2 12.63 -30.31 -10.79
C SER A 2 12.78 -28.95 -10.08
N SER A 3 13.93 -28.69 -9.45
CA SER A 3 14.27 -27.35 -8.92
C SER A 3 14.10 -26.24 -9.98
N VAL A 4 14.28 -26.58 -11.25
CA VAL A 4 14.11 -25.67 -12.40
C VAL A 4 12.63 -25.30 -12.61
N ASP A 5 11.71 -26.26 -12.48
CA ASP A 5 10.27 -26.00 -12.66
C ASP A 5 9.76 -25.03 -11.59
N VAL A 6 10.22 -25.21 -10.35
CA VAL A 6 9.89 -24.33 -9.21
C VAL A 6 10.41 -22.92 -9.46
N LEU A 7 11.63 -22.78 -9.99
CA LEU A 7 12.23 -21.48 -10.27
C LEU A 7 11.48 -20.75 -11.41
N VAL A 8 11.16 -21.46 -12.50
CA VAL A 8 10.46 -20.88 -13.65
C VAL A 8 9.04 -20.47 -13.26
N LEU A 9 8.27 -21.36 -12.63
CA LEU A 9 6.91 -21.05 -12.19
C LEU A 9 6.89 -19.98 -11.09
N GLY A 10 7.83 -20.04 -10.14
CA GLY A 10 7.96 -19.06 -9.08
C GLY A 10 8.27 -17.67 -9.63
N PHE A 11 9.20 -17.56 -10.57
CA PHE A 11 9.54 -16.29 -11.20
C PHE A 11 8.41 -15.76 -12.10
N ALA A 12 7.76 -16.63 -12.87
CA ALA A 12 6.62 -16.24 -13.70
C ALA A 12 5.46 -15.68 -12.85
N ASN A 13 5.11 -16.37 -11.76
CA ASN A 13 4.09 -15.89 -10.81
C ASN A 13 4.50 -14.57 -10.16
N LEU A 14 5.76 -14.45 -9.73
CA LEU A 14 6.27 -13.22 -9.12
C LEU A 14 6.13 -12.00 -10.06
N VAL A 15 6.48 -12.16 -11.34
CA VAL A 15 6.36 -11.08 -12.32
C VAL A 15 4.90 -10.76 -12.60
N ALA A 16 4.04 -11.78 -12.78
CA ALA A 16 2.62 -11.60 -13.03
C ALA A 16 1.91 -10.87 -11.87
N ASP A 17 2.14 -11.32 -10.64
CA ASP A 17 1.60 -10.71 -9.42
C ASP A 17 2.14 -9.30 -9.23
N GLY A 18 3.43 -9.09 -9.50
CA GLY A 18 4.03 -7.77 -9.46
C GLY A 18 3.34 -6.78 -10.40
N ILE A 19 3.12 -7.17 -11.67
CA ILE A 19 2.43 -6.33 -12.65
C ILE A 19 1.01 -6.02 -12.16
N SER A 20 0.30 -7.02 -11.63
CA SER A 20 -1.05 -6.86 -11.09
C SER A 20 -1.07 -5.86 -9.92
N MET A 21 -0.16 -6.00 -8.95
CA MET A 21 -0.07 -5.08 -7.82
C MET A 21 0.31 -3.65 -8.23
N GLY A 22 1.32 -3.51 -9.11
CA GLY A 22 1.74 -2.20 -9.59
C GLY A 22 0.66 -1.49 -10.41
N PHE A 23 -0.05 -2.23 -11.27
CA PHE A 23 -1.17 -1.68 -12.02
C PHE A 23 -2.37 -1.35 -11.11
N GLY A 24 -2.65 -2.20 -10.12
CA GLY A 24 -3.70 -1.96 -9.13
C GLY A 24 -3.45 -0.68 -8.33
N ASP A 25 -2.22 -0.46 -7.89
CA ASP A 25 -1.83 0.74 -7.15
C ASP A 25 -1.85 2.01 -8.03
N TYR A 26 -1.40 1.90 -9.28
CA TYR A 26 -1.58 2.96 -10.29
C TYR A 26 -3.05 3.34 -10.47
N LEU A 27 -3.92 2.34 -10.66
CA LEU A 27 -5.33 2.57 -10.91
C LEU A 27 -6.03 3.17 -9.68
N SER A 28 -5.70 2.69 -8.47
CA SER A 28 -6.21 3.24 -7.21
C SER A 28 -5.83 4.71 -7.06
N SER A 29 -4.53 5.03 -7.16
CA SER A 29 -4.04 6.40 -7.04
C SER A 29 -4.59 7.32 -8.15
N SER A 30 -4.75 6.82 -9.37
CA SER A 30 -5.36 7.58 -10.46
C SER A 30 -6.83 7.88 -10.18
N THR A 31 -7.57 6.90 -9.65
CA THR A 31 -9.00 7.05 -9.32
C THR A 31 -9.19 8.03 -8.17
N GLU A 32 -8.38 7.92 -7.11
CA GLU A 32 -8.39 8.85 -5.99
C GLU A 32 -8.10 10.28 -6.44
N LYS A 33 -7.10 10.47 -7.31
CA LYS A 33 -6.78 11.80 -7.89
C LYS A 33 -7.91 12.36 -8.73
N GLU A 34 -8.53 11.55 -9.58
CA GLU A 34 -9.67 11.97 -10.41
C GLU A 34 -10.89 12.33 -9.54
N MET A 35 -11.19 11.52 -8.52
CA MET A 35 -12.24 11.80 -7.55
C MET A 35 -11.99 13.12 -6.81
N ALA A 36 -10.77 13.34 -6.32
CA ALA A 36 -10.40 14.58 -5.64
C ALA A 36 -10.51 15.80 -6.55
N SER A 37 -10.11 15.68 -7.83
CA SER A 37 -10.24 16.76 -8.82
C SER A 37 -11.71 17.10 -9.09
N LYS A 38 -12.54 16.09 -9.33
CA LYS A 38 -13.97 16.29 -9.60
C LYS A 38 -14.67 16.90 -8.38
N GLU A 39 -14.33 16.44 -7.19
CA GLU A 39 -14.90 16.99 -5.96
C GLU A 39 -14.46 18.44 -5.74
N ARG A 40 -13.24 18.80 -6.13
CA ARG A 40 -12.78 20.20 -6.11
C ARG A 40 -13.64 21.08 -6.99
N ASP A 41 -13.95 20.65 -8.21
CA ASP A 41 -14.78 21.42 -9.14
C ASP A 41 -16.21 21.64 -8.59
N VAL A 42 -16.81 20.60 -8.01
CA VAL A 42 -18.10 20.69 -7.33
C VAL A 42 -18.03 21.66 -6.15
N THR A 43 -16.99 21.54 -5.32
CA THR A 43 -16.80 22.38 -4.13
C THR A 43 -16.56 23.84 -4.50
N GLN A 44 -15.82 24.11 -5.57
CA GLN A 44 -15.61 25.44 -6.14
C GLN A 44 -16.95 26.07 -6.52
N TRP A 45 -17.80 25.33 -7.24
CA TRP A 45 -19.15 25.80 -7.59
C TRP A 45 -19.99 26.10 -6.35
N GLU A 46 -19.95 25.26 -5.31
CA GLU A 46 -20.71 25.49 -4.08
C GLU A 46 -20.21 26.73 -3.32
N VAL A 47 -18.91 26.97 -3.26
CA VAL A 47 -18.33 28.16 -2.62
C VAL A 47 -18.70 29.43 -3.40
N ASP A 48 -18.71 29.36 -4.73
CA ASP A 48 -19.07 30.48 -5.60
C ASP A 48 -20.56 30.83 -5.52
N ASN A 49 -21.45 29.85 -5.34
CA ASN A 49 -22.90 30.06 -5.36
C ASN A 49 -23.52 30.18 -3.94
N HIS A 50 -22.90 29.60 -2.91
CA HIS A 50 -23.45 29.53 -1.55
C HIS A 50 -22.52 30.10 -0.47
N GLY A 51 -21.86 31.24 -0.72
CA GLY A 51 -20.84 31.81 0.18
C GLY A 51 -21.27 32.04 1.63
N LEU A 52 -22.48 32.56 1.87
CA LEU A 52 -23.00 32.84 3.22
C LEU A 52 -23.15 31.56 4.07
N SER A 53 -23.64 30.46 3.49
CA SER A 53 -23.77 29.21 4.24
C SER A 53 -22.41 28.56 4.53
N GLN A 54 -21.42 28.74 3.66
CA GLN A 54 -20.06 28.25 3.89
C GLN A 54 -19.39 28.96 5.07
N ILE A 55 -19.56 30.28 5.19
CA ILE A 55 -19.02 31.07 6.30
C ILE A 55 -19.58 30.55 7.63
N THR A 56 -20.91 30.45 7.75
CA THR A 56 -21.56 29.98 8.98
C THR A 56 -21.11 28.57 9.38
N ASN A 57 -21.00 27.65 8.41
CA ASN A 57 -20.54 26.28 8.66
C ASN A 57 -19.08 26.24 9.10
N LEU A 58 -18.21 27.06 8.50
CA LEU A 58 -16.80 27.09 8.83
C LEU A 58 -16.55 27.73 10.21
N VAL A 59 -17.30 28.79 10.57
CA VAL A 59 -17.26 29.37 11.92
C VAL A 59 -17.67 28.34 12.97
N LYS A 60 -18.78 27.64 12.75
CA LYS A 60 -19.25 26.59 13.66
C LYS A 60 -18.20 25.50 13.86
N ARG A 61 -17.54 25.06 12.78
CA ARG A 61 -16.44 24.10 12.85
C ARG A 61 -15.29 24.60 13.73
N TYR A 62 -14.83 25.83 13.54
CA TYR A 62 -13.74 26.36 14.37
C TYR A 62 -14.14 26.49 15.85
N GLN A 63 -15.40 26.82 16.13
CA GLN A 63 -15.95 26.79 17.49
C GLN A 63 -15.97 25.37 18.07
N GLU A 64 -16.36 24.36 17.28
CA GLU A 64 -16.31 22.94 17.67
C GLU A 64 -14.88 22.45 17.94
N LEU A 65 -13.88 23.05 17.28
CA LEU A 65 -12.46 22.83 17.56
C LEU A 65 -11.96 23.56 18.82
N GLY A 66 -12.81 24.36 19.48
CA GLY A 66 -12.50 25.08 20.72
C GLY A 66 -12.07 26.54 20.55
N MET A 67 -12.20 27.11 19.35
CA MET A 67 -11.90 28.53 19.10
C MET A 67 -12.98 29.44 19.69
N ASP A 68 -12.59 30.57 20.26
CA ASP A 68 -13.54 31.59 20.71
C ASP A 68 -14.43 32.06 19.53
N PRO A 69 -15.73 32.32 19.74
CA PRO A 69 -16.62 32.78 18.68
C PRO A 69 -16.14 34.03 17.93
N GLN A 70 -15.48 34.97 18.60
CA GLN A 70 -14.97 36.20 17.97
C GLN A 70 -13.76 35.90 17.09
N ASP A 71 -12.86 35.06 17.58
CA ASP A 71 -11.68 34.61 16.84
C ASP A 71 -12.08 33.80 15.61
N ALA A 72 -13.03 32.85 15.76
CA ALA A 72 -13.54 32.03 14.67
C ALA A 72 -14.17 32.86 13.56
N ASN A 73 -14.98 33.86 13.92
CA ASN A 73 -15.55 34.79 12.94
C ASN A 73 -14.46 35.58 12.21
N THR A 74 -13.49 36.10 12.94
CA THR A 74 -12.38 36.90 12.36
C THR A 74 -11.56 36.07 11.36
N VAL A 75 -11.19 34.84 11.73
CA VAL A 75 -10.41 33.93 10.86
C VAL A 75 -11.19 33.58 9.60
N VAL A 76 -12.47 33.19 9.75
CA VAL A 76 -13.29 32.81 8.61
C VAL A 76 -13.59 34.00 7.69
N GLU A 77 -13.75 35.21 8.23
CA GLU A 77 -13.90 36.42 7.43
C GLU A 77 -12.63 36.70 6.60
N ILE A 78 -11.45 36.48 7.18
CA ILE A 78 -10.19 36.54 6.43
C ILE A 78 -10.15 35.47 5.33
N PHE A 79 -10.52 34.22 5.63
CA PHE A 79 -10.55 33.13 4.65
C PHE A 79 -11.55 33.38 3.52
N SER A 80 -12.68 34.03 3.81
CA SER A 80 -13.72 34.34 2.82
C SER A 80 -13.21 35.25 1.68
N LYS A 81 -12.14 36.01 1.92
CA LYS A 81 -11.46 36.82 0.90
C LYS A 81 -10.70 35.97 -0.12
N TYR A 82 -10.37 34.73 0.23
CA TYR A 82 -9.56 33.80 -0.56
C TYR A 82 -10.36 32.54 -0.90
N LYS A 83 -11.01 32.54 -2.07
CA LYS A 83 -11.87 31.43 -2.51
C LYS A 83 -11.18 30.06 -2.49
N ASN A 84 -9.91 30.01 -2.90
CA ASN A 84 -9.15 28.76 -2.89
C ASN A 84 -9.01 28.19 -1.47
N ILE A 85 -8.77 29.03 -0.46
CA ILE A 85 -8.69 28.60 0.94
C ILE A 85 -10.06 28.09 1.41
N MET A 86 -11.15 28.79 1.06
CA MET A 86 -12.51 28.34 1.38
C MET A 86 -12.85 26.98 0.78
N VAL A 87 -12.42 26.72 -0.46
CA VAL A 87 -12.60 25.42 -1.13
C VAL A 87 -11.79 24.34 -0.44
N ASP A 88 -10.52 24.60 -0.15
CA ASP A 88 -9.63 23.64 0.51
C ASP A 88 -10.13 23.30 1.92
N GLU A 89 -10.52 24.30 2.71
CA GLU A 89 -11.12 24.14 4.04
C GLU A 89 -12.43 23.36 3.98
N LYS A 90 -13.25 23.58 2.95
CA LYS A 90 -14.48 22.81 2.77
C LYS A 90 -14.19 21.35 2.41
N MET A 91 -13.25 21.10 1.50
CA MET A 91 -12.85 19.74 1.11
C MET A 91 -12.28 18.97 2.30
N MET A 92 -11.28 19.53 2.99
CA MET A 92 -10.65 18.88 4.14
C MET A 92 -11.60 18.81 5.32
N GLY A 93 -12.31 19.91 5.56
CA GLY A 93 -13.09 20.06 6.77
C GLY A 93 -14.40 19.29 6.72
N GLN A 94 -15.25 19.61 5.75
CA GLN A 94 -16.60 19.08 5.71
C GLN A 94 -16.68 17.73 4.99
N LYS A 95 -15.84 17.53 3.97
CA LYS A 95 -15.88 16.33 3.11
C LYS A 95 -14.83 15.28 3.45
N GLY A 96 -13.80 15.64 4.24
CA GLY A 96 -12.71 14.74 4.61
C GLY A 96 -11.82 14.33 3.43
N ILE A 97 -11.83 15.09 2.35
CA ILE A 97 -11.07 14.81 1.12
C ILE A 97 -9.94 15.82 1.04
N MET A 98 -8.72 15.33 0.81
CA MET A 98 -7.59 16.23 0.58
C MET A 98 -7.70 16.87 -0.81
N PRO A 99 -7.35 18.15 -0.95
CA PRO A 99 -7.19 18.77 -2.25
C PRO A 99 -6.26 17.94 -3.14
N PRO A 100 -6.56 17.82 -4.45
CA PRO A 100 -5.73 17.03 -5.35
C PRO A 100 -4.31 17.61 -5.40
N ASP A 101 -3.32 16.81 -5.00
CA ASP A 101 -1.92 17.18 -5.16
C ASP A 101 -1.51 17.09 -6.64
N GLN A 102 -0.98 18.19 -7.16
CA GLN A 102 -0.51 18.25 -8.55
C GLN A 102 0.81 17.52 -8.74
N GLU A 103 1.63 17.38 -7.69
CA GLU A 103 2.92 16.69 -7.74
C GLU A 103 2.77 15.16 -7.68
N GLU A 104 1.66 14.67 -7.13
CA GLU A 104 1.36 13.24 -7.09
C GLU A 104 1.13 12.69 -8.49
N LYS A 105 1.95 11.70 -8.85
CA LYS A 105 1.92 11.02 -10.14
C LYS A 105 1.56 9.56 -9.91
N PRO A 106 0.33 9.12 -10.23
CA PRO A 106 -0.12 7.74 -9.99
C PRO A 106 0.82 6.66 -10.55
N TRP A 107 1.42 6.92 -11.73
CA TRP A 107 2.34 5.98 -12.37
C TRP A 107 3.60 5.73 -11.54
N LYS A 108 4.04 6.72 -10.74
CA LYS A 108 5.19 6.55 -9.84
C LYS A 108 4.83 5.59 -8.71
N SER A 109 3.64 5.70 -8.14
CA SER A 109 3.17 4.79 -7.09
C SER A 109 3.16 3.36 -7.58
N GLY A 110 2.52 3.12 -8.73
CA GLY A 110 2.47 1.78 -9.35
C GLY A 110 3.86 1.21 -9.67
N LEU A 111 4.78 2.04 -10.17
CA LEU A 111 6.15 1.61 -10.47
C LEU A 111 6.95 1.26 -9.20
N VAL A 112 6.81 2.06 -8.14
CA VAL A 112 7.45 1.80 -6.84
C VAL A 112 6.90 0.50 -6.22
N THR A 113 5.59 0.29 -6.30
CA THR A 113 4.93 -0.92 -5.81
C THR A 113 5.40 -2.16 -6.59
N PHE A 114 5.43 -2.10 -7.92
CA PHE A 114 5.96 -3.17 -8.78
C PHE A 114 7.41 -3.53 -8.45
N THR A 115 8.29 -2.52 -8.44
CA THR A 115 9.72 -2.73 -8.21
C THR A 115 10.01 -3.25 -6.80
N SER A 116 9.30 -2.73 -5.79
CA SER A 116 9.42 -3.22 -4.41
C SER A 116 8.97 -4.68 -4.30
N PHE A 117 7.84 -5.04 -4.92
CA PHE A 117 7.34 -6.42 -4.91
C PHE A 117 8.34 -7.39 -5.56
N LEU A 118 8.90 -7.04 -6.72
CA LEU A 118 9.93 -7.85 -7.37
C LEU A 118 11.18 -8.02 -6.51
N VAL A 119 11.69 -6.93 -5.90
CA VAL A 119 12.93 -6.98 -5.10
C VAL A 119 12.76 -7.89 -3.88
N PHE A 120 11.67 -7.74 -3.13
CA PHE A 120 11.43 -8.55 -1.94
C PHE A 120 10.99 -9.98 -2.28
N GLY A 121 10.17 -10.17 -3.32
CA GLY A 121 9.70 -11.48 -3.74
C GLY A 121 10.74 -12.34 -4.46
N CYS A 122 11.79 -11.73 -5.04
CA CYS A 122 12.93 -12.46 -5.59
C CYS A 122 13.80 -13.13 -4.50
N ALA A 123 13.71 -12.69 -3.24
CA ALA A 123 14.58 -13.19 -2.18
C ALA A 123 14.58 -14.73 -2.05
N PRO A 124 13.44 -15.43 -1.88
CA PRO A 124 13.42 -16.90 -1.87
C PRO A 124 14.02 -17.54 -3.13
N LEU A 125 13.73 -17.00 -4.30
CA LEU A 125 14.20 -17.54 -5.59
C LEU A 125 15.71 -17.40 -5.76
N LEU A 126 16.28 -16.28 -5.30
CA LEU A 126 17.72 -16.05 -5.27
C LEU A 126 18.44 -17.08 -4.40
N SER A 127 17.83 -17.53 -3.29
CA SER A 127 18.41 -18.61 -2.49
C SER A 127 18.60 -19.89 -3.29
N PHE A 128 17.63 -20.27 -4.12
CA PHE A 128 17.74 -21.45 -4.98
C PHE A 128 18.87 -21.28 -6.00
N ILE A 129 18.95 -20.13 -6.67
CA ILE A 129 19.99 -19.86 -7.67
C ILE A 129 21.39 -19.93 -7.06
N ILE A 130 21.58 -19.32 -5.88
CA ILE A 130 22.87 -19.29 -5.21
C ILE A 130 23.30 -20.68 -4.73
N LEU A 131 22.37 -21.52 -4.27
CA LEU A 131 22.71 -22.86 -3.74
C LEU A 131 22.90 -23.95 -4.80
N ILE A 132 22.42 -23.76 -6.04
CA ILE A 132 22.63 -24.72 -7.15
C ILE A 132 24.09 -25.18 -7.29
N PRO A 133 25.11 -24.30 -7.34
CA PRO A 133 26.51 -24.73 -7.50
C PRO A 133 27.13 -25.35 -6.25
N PHE A 134 26.58 -25.12 -5.05
CA PHE A 134 27.19 -25.57 -3.79
C PHE A 134 26.60 -26.89 -3.25
N THR A 135 25.40 -27.29 -3.69
CA THR A 135 24.70 -28.43 -3.09
C THR A 135 23.60 -28.98 -4.00
N ASN A 136 23.60 -30.31 -4.19
CA ASN A 136 22.54 -31.04 -4.90
C ASN A 136 21.43 -31.55 -3.98
N ASN A 137 21.49 -31.26 -2.68
CA ASN A 137 20.48 -31.67 -1.71
C ASN A 137 19.33 -30.65 -1.66
N ASP A 138 18.14 -31.07 -2.07
CA ASP A 138 16.95 -30.21 -2.15
C ASP A 138 16.45 -29.73 -0.77
N THR A 139 16.71 -30.48 0.30
CA THR A 139 16.37 -30.07 1.67
C THR A 139 17.16 -28.83 2.09
N ILE A 140 18.45 -28.76 1.75
CA ILE A 140 19.30 -27.62 2.09
C ILE A 140 18.87 -26.38 1.31
N LYS A 141 18.51 -26.53 0.02
CA LYS A 141 17.97 -25.45 -0.82
C LYS A 141 16.69 -24.88 -0.23
N PHE A 142 15.78 -25.75 0.20
CA PHE A 142 14.52 -25.36 0.83
C PHE A 142 14.75 -24.58 2.14
N ILE A 143 15.63 -25.06 3.02
CA ILE A 143 15.97 -24.37 4.27
C ILE A 143 16.58 -22.99 3.98
N GLY A 144 17.49 -22.90 3.00
CA GLY A 144 18.06 -21.62 2.57
C GLY A 144 16.99 -20.62 2.12
N ALA A 145 16.03 -21.08 1.30
CA ALA A 145 14.94 -20.24 0.82
C ALA A 145 14.04 -19.74 1.96
N CYS A 146 13.74 -20.60 2.96
CA CYS A 146 13.01 -20.21 4.16
C CYS A 146 13.76 -19.14 4.96
N ILE A 147 15.07 -19.32 5.21
CA ILE A 147 15.88 -18.34 5.95
C ILE A 147 15.91 -17.01 5.21
N LEU A 148 16.16 -17.03 3.90
CA LEU A 148 16.24 -15.80 3.11
C LEU A 148 14.89 -15.08 3.02
N SER A 149 13.78 -15.83 2.98
CA SER A 149 12.42 -15.27 3.04
C SER A 149 12.14 -14.59 4.37
N VAL A 150 12.50 -15.24 5.49
CA VAL A 150 12.32 -14.65 6.83
C VAL A 150 13.17 -13.39 6.98
N LEU A 151 14.41 -13.39 6.46
CA LEU A 151 15.26 -12.20 6.46
C LEU A 151 14.64 -11.07 5.62
N ALA A 152 14.16 -11.36 4.42
CA ALA A 152 13.51 -10.37 3.57
C ALA A 152 12.24 -9.78 4.21
N LEU A 153 11.39 -10.62 4.80
CA LEU A 153 10.18 -10.18 5.52
C LEU A 153 10.51 -9.38 6.78
N THR A 154 11.57 -9.75 7.49
CA THR A 154 12.05 -8.99 8.65
C THR A 154 12.51 -7.61 8.21
N LEU A 155 13.32 -7.50 7.16
CA LEU A 155 13.78 -6.23 6.61
C LEU A 155 12.61 -5.35 6.15
N LEU A 156 11.62 -5.94 5.46
CA LEU A 156 10.42 -5.24 5.04
C LEU A 156 9.61 -4.73 6.25
N GLY A 157 9.43 -5.55 7.28
CA GLY A 157 8.74 -5.18 8.51
C GLY A 157 9.45 -4.07 9.29
N LEU A 158 10.79 -4.08 9.32
CA LEU A 158 11.60 -3.00 9.91
C LEU A 158 11.49 -1.70 9.11
N ALA A 159 11.55 -1.77 7.77
CA ALA A 159 11.36 -0.61 6.91
C ALA A 159 9.97 0.01 7.12
N LYS A 160 8.92 -0.82 7.19
CA LYS A 160 7.55 -0.41 7.51
C LYS A 160 7.46 0.30 8.86
N ALA A 161 8.08 -0.25 9.91
CA ALA A 161 8.09 0.39 11.24
C ALA A 161 8.81 1.74 11.26
N LYS A 162 9.93 1.84 10.54
CA LYS A 162 10.69 3.09 10.41
C LYS A 162 9.83 4.20 9.79
N ILE A 163 9.04 3.87 8.78
CA ILE A 163 8.17 4.83 8.08
C ILE A 163 6.94 5.18 8.92
N SER A 164 6.31 4.19 9.58
CA SER A 164 5.09 4.44 10.37
C SER A 164 5.35 5.00 11.77
N GLY A 165 6.61 5.14 12.21
CA GLY A 165 6.96 5.53 13.57
C GLY A 165 6.56 4.52 14.66
N GLY A 166 6.27 3.28 14.27
CA GLY A 166 5.80 2.21 15.17
C GLY A 166 6.93 1.40 15.81
N SER A 167 6.55 0.41 16.63
CA SER A 167 7.51 -0.55 17.20
C SER A 167 8.12 -1.45 16.12
N TYR A 168 9.44 -1.42 15.99
CA TYR A 168 10.21 -2.24 15.05
C TYR A 168 9.98 -3.74 15.23
N THR A 169 9.98 -4.22 16.48
CA THR A 169 9.83 -5.64 16.79
C THR A 169 8.44 -6.14 16.45
N LEU A 170 7.40 -5.36 16.76
CA LEU A 170 6.02 -5.73 16.48
C LEU A 170 5.75 -5.76 14.98
N SER A 171 6.22 -4.76 14.23
CA SER A 171 6.05 -4.71 12.77
C SER A 171 6.78 -5.85 12.07
N ALA A 172 8.02 -6.14 12.46
CA ALA A 172 8.76 -7.28 11.93
C ALA A 172 8.07 -8.60 12.25
N LEU A 173 7.65 -8.81 13.50
CA LEU A 173 6.96 -10.04 13.91
C LEU A 173 5.65 -10.24 13.14
N MET A 174 4.80 -9.21 13.05
CA MET A 174 3.55 -9.30 12.28
C MET A 174 3.80 -9.63 10.81
N THR A 175 4.81 -9.00 10.19
CA THR A 175 5.15 -9.21 8.78
C THR A 175 5.65 -10.64 8.54
N VAL A 176 6.53 -11.14 9.41
CA VAL A 176 7.02 -12.53 9.35
C VAL A 176 5.89 -13.52 9.61
N SER A 177 5.07 -13.30 10.64
CA SER A 177 3.93 -14.17 10.96
C SER A 177 2.94 -14.26 9.80
N ASN A 178 2.63 -13.15 9.14
CA ASN A 178 1.77 -13.15 7.95
C ASN A 178 2.38 -13.99 6.82
N GLY A 179 3.69 -13.84 6.57
CA GLY A 179 4.39 -14.64 5.57
C GLY A 179 4.42 -16.14 5.91
N VAL A 180 4.63 -16.50 7.18
CA VAL A 180 4.61 -17.89 7.63
C VAL A 180 3.22 -18.51 7.47
N ILE A 181 2.16 -17.78 7.82
CA ILE A 181 0.77 -18.25 7.65
C ILE A 181 0.47 -18.45 6.17
N ALA A 182 0.80 -17.49 5.30
CA ALA A 182 0.60 -17.60 3.87
C ALA A 182 1.35 -18.80 3.27
N ALA A 183 2.63 -18.98 3.64
CA ALA A 183 3.45 -20.11 3.19
C ALA A 183 2.88 -21.45 3.68
N ALA A 184 2.42 -21.53 4.94
CA ALA A 184 1.82 -22.74 5.49
C ALA A 184 0.52 -23.11 4.76
N VAL A 185 -0.33 -22.12 4.45
CA VAL A 185 -1.56 -22.34 3.67
C VAL A 185 -1.24 -22.81 2.25
N ALA A 186 -0.30 -22.14 1.56
CA ALA A 186 0.12 -22.54 0.22
C ALA A 186 0.68 -23.97 0.20
N TYR A 187 1.50 -24.33 1.19
CA TYR A 187 2.03 -25.68 1.34
C TYR A 187 0.92 -26.70 1.61
N ALA A 188 -0.03 -26.39 2.50
CA ALA A 188 -1.14 -27.27 2.82
C ALA A 188 -2.05 -27.52 1.61
N ILE A 189 -2.33 -26.49 0.81
CA ILE A 189 -3.07 -26.61 -0.45
C ILE A 189 -2.29 -27.47 -1.45
N GLY A 190 -1.00 -27.20 -1.65
CA GLY A 190 -0.16 -27.98 -2.56
C GLY A 190 -0.08 -29.46 -2.16
N TRP A 191 0.08 -29.75 -0.87
CA TRP A 191 0.08 -31.11 -0.32
C TRP A 191 -1.27 -31.80 -0.53
N SER A 192 -2.37 -31.11 -0.22
CA SER A 192 -3.73 -31.67 -0.36
C SER A 192 -4.07 -32.00 -1.81
N LEU A 193 -3.74 -31.09 -2.73
CA LEU A 193 -3.94 -31.30 -4.16
C LEU A 193 -3.09 -32.45 -4.70
N ARG A 194 -1.84 -32.58 -4.25
CA ARG A 194 -0.97 -33.70 -4.64
C ARG A 194 -1.54 -35.05 -4.19
N ASN A 195 -2.04 -35.12 -2.96
CA ASN A 195 -2.66 -36.33 -2.41
C ASN A 195 -3.98 -36.68 -3.11
N LEU A 196 -4.81 -35.68 -3.42
CA LEU A 196 -6.12 -35.88 -4.07
C LEU A 196 -5.99 -36.24 -5.56
N ALA A 197 -4.97 -35.71 -6.24
CA ALA A 197 -4.69 -35.99 -7.65
C ALA A 197 -4.01 -37.35 -7.90
N GLY A 198 -3.72 -38.14 -6.85
CA GLY A 198 -3.10 -39.46 -6.98
C GLY A 198 -1.67 -39.44 -7.53
N LEU A 199 -0.95 -38.32 -7.38
CA LEU A 199 0.46 -38.18 -7.76
C LEU A 199 1.38 -38.72 -6.65
N GLU A 200 1.06 -39.90 -6.13
CA GLU A 200 2.03 -40.73 -5.43
C GLU A 200 2.98 -41.27 -6.52
N GLU A 201 4.24 -40.80 -6.53
CA GLU A 201 5.26 -41.58 -7.22
C GLU A 201 5.44 -42.89 -6.44
N PRO A 202 5.55 -44.04 -7.12
CA PRO A 202 5.88 -45.32 -6.50
C PRO A 202 7.29 -45.32 -5.86
#